data_AF-A0A024QGI8-F1
#
_entry.id   AF-A0A024QGI8-F1
#
_cell.length_a   1.000
_cell.length_b   1.000
_cell.length_c   1.000
_cell.angle_alpha   90.00
_cell.angle_beta   90.00
_cell.angle_gamma   90.00
#
_symmetry.space_group_name_H-M   'P 1'
#
loop_
_entity.id
_entity.type
_entity.pdbx_description
1 polymer ?
#
loop_
_entity_poly.entity_id
_entity_poly.type
_entity_poly.pdbx_seq_one_letter_code
_entity_poly.pdbx_strand_id
1 'polypeptide(L)'
;METKLGVHSLIWDEAGNYPEWELGIQVLEEEDEYKFDFDILDATKILPEEDVPVQRIGKMVLNRNVDNVFAETEQVTLHPGNIVRGIDFANDPLLQGRLFSYSDTQFYRVGTNFKELPINRPICPVHNNQRDGAARITIDKGQVAYHNNSLANNTPYTVPGDKGGFVTYPSAVEGVKTRKTVKSFSEHFLQARLFWNSMTKVEKEHITGAFSFQLER
;
A
#
# COMPACT_ATOMS: atom_id res chain seq x y z
N MET A 1 8.72 10.82 -38.26
CA MET A 1 8.22 11.71 -37.20
C MET A 1 7.70 10.79 -36.10
N GLU A 2 8.60 10.24 -35.29
CA GLU A 2 8.25 9.34 -34.19
C GLU A 2 7.74 10.18 -33.02
N THR A 3 6.42 10.27 -32.88
CA THR A 3 5.83 10.66 -31.60
C THR A 3 6.22 9.59 -30.58
N LYS A 4 7.17 9.93 -29.70
CA LYS A 4 7.37 9.21 -28.43
C LYS A 4 6.08 9.34 -27.63
N LEU A 5 5.14 8.42 -27.87
CA LEU A 5 4.01 8.21 -26.98
C LEU A 5 4.60 7.75 -25.65
N GLY A 6 4.65 8.64 -24.67
CA GLY A 6 4.98 8.26 -23.30
C GLY A 6 3.88 7.35 -22.76
N VAL A 7 4.17 6.59 -21.70
CA VAL A 7 3.17 5.73 -21.02
C VAL A 7 1.93 6.53 -20.62
N HIS A 8 2.10 7.82 -20.30
CA HIS A 8 1.01 8.75 -20.04
C HIS A 8 0.01 8.83 -21.22
N SER A 9 0.47 9.03 -22.45
CA SER A 9 -0.44 9.10 -23.61
C SER A 9 -1.13 7.77 -23.95
N LEU A 10 -0.60 6.63 -23.48
CA LEU A 10 -1.23 5.31 -23.71
C LEU A 10 -2.40 5.03 -22.76
N ILE A 11 -2.37 5.60 -21.55
CA ILE A 11 -3.42 5.40 -20.53
C ILE A 11 -4.60 6.37 -20.76
N TRP A 12 -4.34 7.51 -21.40
CA TRP A 12 -5.31 8.58 -21.60
C TRP A 12 -6.08 8.47 -22.92
N ASP A 13 -6.06 7.29 -23.55
CA ASP A 13 -6.71 7.06 -24.83
C ASP A 13 -8.25 6.99 -24.67
N GLU A 14 -8.97 7.85 -25.39
CA GLU A 14 -10.43 7.89 -25.44
C GLU A 14 -11.02 6.83 -26.39
N ALA A 15 -10.17 6.02 -27.06
CA ALA A 15 -10.58 4.98 -28.00
C ALA A 15 -11.37 3.80 -27.38
N GLY A 16 -11.75 3.88 -26.09
CA GLY A 16 -12.53 2.85 -25.39
C GLY A 16 -11.75 1.58 -25.03
N ASN A 17 -10.43 1.57 -25.26
CA ASN A 17 -9.53 0.48 -24.88
C ASN A 17 -9.09 0.63 -23.42
N TYR A 18 -10.02 0.38 -22.50
CA TYR A 18 -9.77 0.59 -21.07
C TYR A 18 -8.73 -0.40 -20.53
N PRO A 19 -7.67 0.09 -19.85
CA PRO A 19 -6.73 -0.78 -19.17
C PRO A 19 -7.41 -1.58 -18.06
N GLU A 20 -7.10 -2.87 -17.99
CA GLU A 20 -7.68 -3.81 -17.04
C GLU A 20 -6.59 -4.60 -16.29
N TRP A 21 -6.82 -4.84 -15.00
CA TRP A 21 -5.95 -5.68 -14.17
C TRP A 21 -6.80 -6.66 -13.36
N GLU A 22 -6.36 -7.91 -13.28
CA GLU A 22 -6.93 -8.89 -12.35
C GLU A 22 -6.24 -8.79 -11.00
N LEU A 23 -7.02 -8.69 -9.93
CA LEU A 23 -6.51 -8.75 -8.56
C LEU A 23 -6.30 -10.22 -8.19
N GLY A 24 -5.06 -10.59 -7.94
CA GLY A 24 -4.67 -11.91 -7.45
C GLY A 24 -4.12 -11.84 -6.03
N ILE A 25 -4.32 -12.90 -5.25
CA ILE A 25 -3.73 -13.07 -3.91
C ILE A 25 -3.02 -14.41 -3.83
N GLN A 26 -1.88 -14.45 -3.14
CA GLN A 26 -1.29 -15.70 -2.66
C GLN A 26 -1.72 -15.88 -1.21
N VAL A 27 -2.24 -17.07 -0.89
CA VAL A 27 -2.78 -17.40 0.43
C VAL A 27 -1.87 -18.45 1.06
N LEU A 28 -1.39 -18.14 2.25
CA LEU A 28 -0.57 -19.03 3.06
C LEU A 28 -1.24 -19.17 4.43
N GLU A 29 -1.37 -20.40 4.91
CA GLU A 29 -1.83 -20.67 6.27
C GLU A 29 -0.75 -20.26 7.28
N GLU A 30 -1.16 -19.79 8.46
CA GLU A 30 -0.21 -19.31 9.49
C GLU A 30 0.78 -20.39 9.93
N GLU A 31 0.36 -21.65 9.94
CA GLU A 31 1.23 -22.81 10.25
C GLU A 31 2.34 -23.06 9.21
N ASP A 32 2.26 -22.43 8.04
CA ASP A 32 3.20 -22.60 6.93
C ASP A 32 4.28 -21.51 6.88
N GLU A 33 4.25 -20.52 7.79
CA GLU A 33 5.16 -19.37 7.82
C GLU A 33 6.65 -19.78 7.68
N TYR A 34 7.03 -20.89 8.31
CA TYR A 34 8.42 -21.38 8.37
C TYR A 34 8.72 -22.57 7.45
N LYS A 35 7.83 -22.90 6.50
CA LYS A 35 8.02 -24.05 5.59
C LYS A 35 8.95 -23.76 4.41
N PHE A 36 9.32 -22.50 4.18
CA PHE A 36 10.14 -22.07 3.04
C PHE A 36 11.62 -21.93 3.42
N ASP A 37 12.49 -22.02 2.41
CA ASP A 37 13.94 -21.78 2.56
C ASP A 37 14.31 -20.30 2.76
N PHE A 38 13.30 -19.42 2.77
CA PHE A 38 13.43 -17.99 2.98
C PHE A 38 12.32 -17.49 3.93
N ASP A 39 12.55 -16.32 4.51
CA ASP A 39 11.56 -15.67 5.37
C ASP A 39 10.48 -14.99 4.54
N ILE A 40 9.21 -15.31 4.78
CA ILE A 40 8.10 -14.68 4.04
C ILE A 40 7.92 -13.20 4.37
N LEU A 41 8.53 -12.72 5.46
CA LEU A 41 8.54 -11.31 5.87
C LEU A 41 9.70 -10.52 5.23
N ASP A 42 10.59 -11.18 4.49
CA ASP A 42 11.69 -10.54 3.77
C ASP A 42 11.19 -10.00 2.43
N ALA A 43 11.00 -8.69 2.33
CA ALA A 43 10.57 -8.00 1.12
C ALA A 43 11.53 -8.14 -0.09
N THR A 44 12.71 -8.74 0.08
CA THR A 44 13.62 -9.09 -1.02
C THR A 44 13.32 -10.46 -1.64
N LYS A 45 12.33 -11.18 -1.10
CA LYS A 45 11.95 -12.52 -1.51
C LYS A 45 10.56 -12.52 -2.14
N ILE A 46 10.44 -13.15 -3.31
CA ILE A 46 9.16 -13.51 -3.91
C ILE A 46 8.73 -14.88 -3.39
N LEU A 47 7.42 -15.10 -3.33
CA LEU A 47 6.82 -16.41 -3.14
C LEU A 47 6.57 -17.01 -4.54
N PRO A 48 7.30 -18.06 -4.96
CA PRO A 48 7.15 -18.63 -6.30
C PRO A 48 5.70 -19.08 -6.55
N GLU A 49 5.17 -18.77 -7.73
CA GLU A 49 3.78 -19.13 -8.07
C GLU A 49 3.59 -20.64 -8.23
N GLU A 50 4.67 -21.37 -8.49
CA GLU A 50 4.72 -22.83 -8.53
C GLU A 50 4.51 -23.47 -7.15
N ASP A 51 4.92 -22.78 -6.09
CA ASP A 51 4.77 -23.23 -4.70
C ASP A 51 3.44 -22.74 -4.11
N VAL A 52 3.11 -21.46 -4.32
CA VAL A 52 1.86 -20.86 -3.86
C VAL A 52 1.18 -20.14 -5.02
N PRO A 53 0.16 -20.75 -5.64
CA PRO A 53 -0.46 -20.20 -6.84
C PRO A 53 -1.25 -18.93 -6.53
N VAL A 54 -1.23 -17.99 -7.48
CA VAL A 54 -2.03 -16.76 -7.42
C VAL A 54 -3.51 -17.08 -7.65
N GLN A 55 -4.33 -16.76 -6.66
CA GLN A 55 -5.79 -16.89 -6.71
C GLN A 55 -6.41 -15.57 -7.18
N ARG A 56 -7.09 -15.58 -8.32
CA ARG A 56 -7.75 -14.38 -8.87
C ARG A 56 -9.08 -14.13 -8.15
N ILE A 57 -9.23 -12.95 -7.56
CA ILE A 57 -10.38 -12.59 -6.72
C ILE A 57 -11.18 -11.39 -7.24
N GLY A 58 -10.69 -10.69 -8.27
CA GLY A 58 -11.40 -9.54 -8.81
C GLY A 58 -10.74 -8.94 -10.04
N LYS A 59 -11.38 -7.91 -10.60
CA LYS A 59 -10.92 -7.18 -11.78
C LYS A 59 -11.13 -5.69 -11.59
N MET A 60 -10.11 -4.90 -11.91
CA MET A 60 -10.13 -3.45 -11.93
C MET A 60 -10.06 -2.96 -13.37
N VAL A 61 -10.90 -1.99 -13.72
CA VAL A 61 -10.94 -1.36 -15.05
C VAL A 61 -10.82 0.14 -14.88
N LEU A 62 -9.85 0.76 -15.56
CA LEU A 62 -9.68 2.21 -15.58
C LEU A 62 -10.43 2.78 -16.78
N ASN A 63 -11.59 3.39 -16.55
CA ASN A 63 -12.54 3.76 -17.60
C ASN A 63 -12.80 5.28 -17.75
N ARG A 64 -12.09 6.10 -16.97
CA ARG A 64 -12.26 7.56 -17.02
C ARG A 64 -10.98 8.27 -16.60
N ASN A 65 -10.61 9.29 -17.37
CA ASN A 65 -9.52 10.20 -17.04
C ASN A 65 -9.94 11.20 -15.96
N VAL A 66 -8.95 11.84 -15.34
CA VAL A 66 -9.20 12.94 -14.40
C VAL A 66 -9.56 14.22 -15.16
N ASP A 67 -10.39 15.07 -14.57
CA ASP A 67 -10.77 16.37 -15.14
C ASP A 67 -9.66 17.41 -14.92
N ASN A 68 -8.93 17.30 -13.80
CA ASN A 68 -7.81 18.17 -13.49
C ASN A 68 -6.64 17.40 -12.86
N VAL A 69 -5.54 17.29 -13.61
CA VAL A 69 -4.32 16.57 -13.18
C VAL A 69 -3.79 17.06 -11.83
N PHE A 70 -3.80 18.37 -11.57
CA PHE A 70 -3.29 18.89 -10.31
C PHE A 70 -4.23 18.62 -9.13
N ALA A 71 -5.54 18.77 -9.32
CA ALA A 71 -6.53 18.57 -8.27
C ALA A 71 -6.72 17.09 -7.90
N GLU A 72 -6.53 16.19 -8.86
CA GLU A 72 -6.82 14.76 -8.68
C GLU A 72 -5.54 13.91 -8.66
N THR A 73 -4.67 14.01 -9.67
CA THR A 73 -3.45 13.17 -9.75
C THR A 73 -2.33 13.66 -8.84
N GLU A 74 -2.00 14.95 -8.85
CA GLU A 74 -0.90 15.48 -8.04
C GLU A 74 -1.24 15.53 -6.55
N GLN A 75 -2.51 15.75 -6.21
CA GLN A 75 -2.97 15.88 -4.83
C GLN A 75 -3.50 14.59 -4.19
N VAL A 76 -3.62 13.49 -4.95
CA VAL A 76 -3.98 12.19 -4.35
C VAL A 76 -2.94 11.79 -3.29
N THR A 77 -3.41 11.26 -2.18
CA THR A 77 -2.57 10.75 -1.10
C THR A 77 -2.86 9.26 -0.92
N LEU A 78 -1.87 8.43 -1.20
CA LEU A 78 -1.94 6.99 -0.97
C LEU A 78 -1.13 6.63 0.27
N HIS A 79 -1.54 5.59 0.98
CA HIS A 79 -0.82 5.11 2.17
C HIS A 79 -1.13 3.63 2.39
N PRO A 80 -0.11 2.73 2.48
CA PRO A 80 -0.35 1.33 2.80
C PRO A 80 -0.97 1.09 4.18
N GLY A 81 -0.91 2.08 5.09
CA GLY A 81 -1.56 2.04 6.39
C GLY A 81 -3.06 2.30 6.36
N ASN A 82 -3.62 2.75 5.22
CA ASN A 82 -5.05 2.93 5.04
C ASN A 82 -5.75 1.60 4.71
N ILE A 83 -5.68 0.65 5.64
CA ILE A 83 -6.36 -0.64 5.54
C ILE A 83 -7.80 -0.57 6.07
N VAL A 84 -8.59 -1.59 5.75
CA VAL A 84 -9.97 -1.78 6.24
C VAL A 84 -10.06 -3.06 7.07
N ARG A 85 -11.11 -3.17 7.90
CA ARG A 85 -11.38 -4.38 8.69
C ARG A 85 -11.35 -5.63 7.80
N GLY A 86 -10.61 -6.64 8.23
CA GLY A 86 -10.38 -7.89 7.50
C GLY A 86 -8.97 -8.00 6.89
N ILE A 87 -8.18 -6.92 6.93
CA ILE A 87 -6.77 -6.88 6.54
C ILE A 87 -5.99 -6.37 7.75
N ASP A 88 -4.78 -6.89 7.97
CA ASP A 88 -3.87 -6.42 9.01
C ASP A 88 -2.42 -6.50 8.53
N PHE A 89 -1.47 -6.05 9.36
CA PHE A 89 -0.06 -5.97 9.01
C PHE A 89 0.75 -7.16 9.52
N ALA A 90 1.74 -7.56 8.74
CA ALA A 90 2.79 -8.48 9.16
C ALA A 90 4.02 -7.73 9.70
N ASN A 91 4.95 -8.47 10.28
CA ASN A 91 6.19 -7.93 10.87
C ASN A 91 7.32 -7.70 9.85
N ASP A 92 7.00 -7.53 8.56
CA ASP A 92 7.96 -7.11 7.53
C ASP A 92 8.58 -5.74 7.94
N PRO A 93 9.89 -5.67 8.21
CA PRO A 93 10.53 -4.46 8.71
C PRO A 93 10.48 -3.29 7.72
N LEU A 94 10.40 -3.55 6.42
CA LEU A 94 10.24 -2.53 5.39
C LEU A 94 8.81 -1.97 5.40
N LEU A 95 7.80 -2.83 5.50
CA LEU A 95 6.40 -2.41 5.64
C LEU A 95 6.21 -1.54 6.89
N GLN A 96 6.74 -1.96 8.03
CA GLN A 96 6.63 -1.24 9.30
C GLN A 96 7.16 0.20 9.20
N GLY A 97 8.29 0.43 8.50
CA GLY A 97 8.79 1.78 8.23
C GLY A 97 7.88 2.61 7.31
N ARG A 98 7.25 1.96 6.31
CA ARG A 98 6.31 2.62 5.39
C ARG A 98 5.02 3.03 6.09
N LEU A 99 4.59 2.35 7.15
CA LEU A 99 3.41 2.74 7.93
C LEU A 99 3.56 4.13 8.55
N PHE A 100 4.79 4.55 8.86
CA PHE A 100 5.08 5.91 9.32
C PHE A 100 5.16 6.91 8.17
N SER A 101 6.00 6.62 7.18
CA SER A 101 6.47 7.60 6.17
C SER A 101 5.35 8.26 5.35
N TYR A 102 4.36 7.47 4.94
CA TYR A 102 3.36 7.95 3.98
C TYR A 102 2.37 8.95 4.59
N SER A 103 2.13 8.92 5.91
CA SER A 103 1.33 9.96 6.58
C SER A 103 2.16 11.21 6.83
N ASP A 104 3.39 11.03 7.32
CA ASP A 104 4.32 12.12 7.63
C ASP A 104 4.59 13.03 6.42
N THR A 105 4.86 12.45 5.25
CA THR A 105 5.16 13.23 4.05
C THR A 105 3.99 14.11 3.59
N GLN A 106 2.73 13.71 3.82
CA GLN A 106 1.57 14.49 3.34
C GLN A 106 1.39 15.80 4.10
N PHE A 107 1.83 15.86 5.37
CA PHE A 107 1.74 17.08 6.16
C PHE A 107 2.48 18.24 5.52
N TYR A 108 3.60 17.96 4.84
CA TYR A 108 4.39 18.95 4.12
C TYR A 108 4.01 19.06 2.64
N ARG A 109 3.68 17.94 1.99
CA ARG A 109 3.40 17.90 0.55
C ARG A 109 2.04 18.50 0.19
N VAL A 110 1.01 18.23 0.99
CA VAL A 110 -0.38 18.61 0.70
C VAL A 110 -0.94 19.52 1.80
N GLY A 111 -0.66 19.20 3.06
CA GLY A 111 -1.08 19.98 4.22
C GLY A 111 -1.80 19.15 5.27
N THR A 112 -2.04 19.73 6.45
CA THR A 112 -2.57 19.02 7.63
C THR A 112 -3.89 18.28 7.38
N ASN A 113 -4.82 18.92 6.67
CA ASN A 113 -6.15 18.39 6.38
C ASN A 113 -6.25 17.73 4.99
N PHE A 114 -5.17 17.13 4.47
CA PHE A 114 -5.12 16.52 3.13
C PHE A 114 -6.26 15.52 2.82
N LYS A 115 -6.83 14.90 3.85
CA LYS A 115 -7.96 13.96 3.76
C LYS A 115 -9.29 14.62 3.39
N GLU A 116 -9.39 15.95 3.49
CA GLU A 116 -10.60 16.71 3.14
C GLU A 116 -10.64 17.11 1.67
N LEU A 117 -9.53 16.98 0.94
CA LEU A 117 -9.51 17.22 -0.50
C LEU A 117 -10.46 16.25 -1.22
N PRO A 118 -11.21 16.71 -2.25
CA PRO A 118 -12.23 15.89 -2.90
C PRO A 118 -11.76 14.51 -3.36
N ILE A 119 -10.53 14.39 -3.88
CA ILE A 119 -9.96 13.12 -4.36
C ILE A 119 -9.57 12.15 -3.24
N ASN A 120 -9.26 12.66 -2.04
CA ASN A 120 -8.82 11.87 -0.88
C ASN A 120 -9.96 11.56 0.10
N ARG A 121 -11.09 12.26 -0.04
CA ARG A 121 -12.21 12.16 0.88
C ARG A 121 -12.88 10.78 0.73
N PRO A 122 -13.10 10.06 1.84
CA PRO A 122 -13.85 8.81 1.78
C PRO A 122 -15.30 9.06 1.36
N ILE A 123 -15.87 8.08 0.67
CA ILE A 123 -17.30 8.08 0.29
C ILE A 123 -18.21 7.67 1.45
N CYS A 124 -17.65 7.08 2.52
CA CYS A 124 -18.37 6.72 3.73
C CYS A 124 -18.33 7.86 4.78
N PRO A 125 -19.29 7.91 5.72
CA PRO A 125 -19.30 8.94 6.76
C PRO A 125 -18.07 8.88 7.66
N VAL A 126 -17.49 10.04 7.98
CA VAL A 126 -16.38 10.17 8.93
C VAL A 126 -16.80 11.10 10.05
N HIS A 127 -16.75 10.60 11.28
CA HIS A 127 -16.99 11.40 12.48
C HIS A 127 -15.93 11.04 13.51
N ASN A 128 -15.18 12.04 13.96
CA ASN A 128 -14.17 11.88 14.99
C ASN A 128 -14.02 13.20 15.78
N ASN A 129 -13.08 13.21 16.71
CA ASN A 129 -12.82 14.34 17.59
C ASN A 129 -11.66 15.23 17.13
N GLN A 130 -11.07 14.98 15.95
CA GLN A 130 -10.01 15.84 15.40
C GLN A 130 -10.61 17.17 14.92
N ARG A 131 -9.90 18.26 15.18
CA ARG A 131 -10.30 19.64 14.85
C ARG A 131 -9.11 20.42 14.30
N ASP A 132 -9.41 21.60 13.77
CA ASP A 132 -8.45 22.61 13.35
C ASP A 132 -7.46 22.13 12.26
N GLY A 133 -6.25 22.66 12.26
CA GLY A 133 -5.25 22.46 11.21
C GLY A 133 -5.42 23.41 10.02
N ALA A 134 -4.34 23.58 9.25
CA ALA A 134 -4.36 24.46 8.08
C ALA A 134 -5.40 23.99 7.04
N ALA A 135 -6.04 24.95 6.38
CA ALA A 135 -7.05 24.71 5.34
C ALA A 135 -8.19 23.76 5.74
N ARG A 136 -8.67 23.86 6.99
CA ARG A 136 -9.85 23.13 7.46
C ARG A 136 -11.09 23.53 6.64
N ILE A 137 -11.71 22.56 5.98
CA ILE A 137 -12.94 22.71 5.17
C ILE A 137 -14.16 22.32 6.01
N THR A 138 -14.08 21.22 6.76
CA THR A 138 -15.21 20.72 7.55
C THR A 138 -15.47 21.60 8.77
N ILE A 139 -16.69 22.12 8.89
CA ILE A 139 -17.17 22.82 10.09
C ILE A 139 -17.88 21.81 10.99
N ASP A 140 -17.17 21.30 12.00
CA ASP A 140 -17.75 20.41 13.00
C ASP A 140 -18.75 21.18 13.88
N LYS A 141 -19.96 20.63 14.03
CA LYS A 141 -21.00 21.19 14.90
C LYS A 141 -20.92 20.56 16.28
N GLY A 142 -21.17 21.37 17.32
CA GLY A 142 -21.23 20.91 18.71
C GLY A 142 -20.15 21.55 19.57
N GLN A 143 -20.24 21.30 20.88
CA GLN A 143 -19.37 21.92 21.89
C GLN A 143 -18.22 21.02 22.36
N VAL A 144 -18.06 19.84 21.73
CA VAL A 144 -17.11 18.80 22.18
C VAL A 144 -16.16 18.38 21.07
N ALA A 145 -14.89 18.21 21.45
CA ALA A 145 -13.80 17.70 20.62
C ALA A 145 -12.96 16.63 21.36
N TYR A 146 -13.56 15.89 22.30
CA TYR A 146 -12.89 14.85 23.07
C TYR A 146 -13.83 13.65 23.34
N HIS A 147 -13.23 12.47 23.54
CA HIS A 147 -13.94 11.23 23.87
C HIS A 147 -14.17 11.10 25.38
N ASN A 148 -15.14 10.28 25.80
CA ASN A 148 -15.66 10.15 27.17
C ASN A 148 -16.26 11.46 27.68
N ASN A 149 -17.17 12.04 26.91
CA ASN A 149 -17.85 13.29 27.23
C ASN A 149 -19.31 13.06 27.66
N SER A 150 -19.81 13.85 28.61
CA SER A 150 -21.23 13.88 28.98
C SER A 150 -22.05 14.85 28.13
N LEU A 151 -21.44 15.94 27.68
CA LEU A 151 -22.12 17.05 26.99
C LEU A 151 -22.73 16.68 25.62
N ALA A 152 -22.19 15.65 24.96
CA ALA A 152 -22.70 15.16 23.68
C ALA A 152 -23.02 13.65 23.74
N ASN A 153 -23.40 13.14 24.93
CA ASN A 153 -23.68 11.72 25.17
C ASN A 153 -22.59 10.79 24.61
N ASN A 154 -21.33 11.17 24.74
CA ASN A 154 -20.16 10.46 24.22
C ASN A 154 -20.15 10.18 22.70
N THR A 155 -20.85 11.00 21.91
CA THR A 155 -20.72 10.97 20.44
C THR A 155 -19.42 11.65 19.97
N PRO A 156 -18.80 11.23 18.85
CA PRO A 156 -19.04 9.97 18.15
C PRO A 156 -18.54 8.76 18.96
N TYR A 157 -19.28 7.66 18.91
CA TYR A 157 -19.02 6.45 19.70
C TYR A 157 -17.90 5.59 19.10
N THR A 158 -17.12 4.93 19.96
CA THR A 158 -16.30 3.79 19.54
C THR A 158 -17.19 2.63 19.11
N VAL A 159 -16.90 2.05 17.94
CA VAL A 159 -17.56 0.83 17.46
C VAL A 159 -16.76 -0.38 17.91
N PRO A 160 -17.34 -1.30 18.71
CA PRO A 160 -16.70 -2.57 19.07
C PRO A 160 -16.36 -3.45 17.86
N GLY A 161 -15.37 -4.33 17.98
CA GLY A 161 -14.92 -5.20 16.88
C GLY A 161 -15.99 -6.13 16.32
N ASP A 162 -16.81 -6.72 17.20
CA ASP A 162 -17.98 -7.54 16.86
C ASP A 162 -19.08 -6.76 16.13
N LYS A 163 -19.05 -5.42 16.21
CA LYS A 163 -19.96 -4.50 15.53
C LYS A 163 -19.32 -3.78 14.33
N GLY A 164 -18.15 -4.22 13.89
CA GLY A 164 -17.48 -3.70 12.70
C GLY A 164 -16.34 -2.71 12.97
N GLY A 165 -15.96 -2.48 14.23
CA GLY A 165 -14.74 -1.75 14.57
C GLY A 165 -13.48 -2.48 14.09
N PHE A 166 -12.42 -1.73 13.78
CA PHE A 166 -11.11 -2.31 13.48
C PHE A 166 -10.50 -2.89 14.76
N VAL A 167 -9.97 -4.12 14.66
CA VAL A 167 -9.27 -4.80 15.75
C VAL A 167 -8.03 -5.45 15.16
N THR A 168 -6.88 -5.17 15.75
CA THR A 168 -5.61 -5.81 15.35
C THR A 168 -5.61 -7.28 15.76
N TYR A 169 -5.14 -8.14 14.86
CA TYR A 169 -4.93 -9.56 15.14
C TYR A 169 -3.97 -9.72 16.34
N PRO A 170 -4.36 -10.49 17.39
CA PRO A 170 -3.56 -10.61 18.61
C PRO A 170 -2.39 -11.58 18.43
N SER A 171 -1.47 -11.28 17.51
CA SER A 171 -0.27 -12.08 17.30
C SER A 171 0.64 -12.07 18.52
N ALA A 172 1.29 -13.21 18.79
CA ALA A 172 2.27 -13.30 19.86
C ALA A 172 3.53 -12.51 19.53
N VAL A 173 4.04 -11.73 20.48
CA VAL A 173 5.28 -10.97 20.33
C VAL A 173 6.22 -11.32 21.48
N GLU A 174 7.26 -12.09 21.16
CA GLU A 174 8.31 -12.46 22.10
C GLU A 174 9.68 -12.02 21.58
N GLY A 175 10.50 -11.44 22.44
CA GLY A 175 11.85 -11.03 22.05
C GLY A 175 12.46 -9.95 22.93
N VAL A 176 13.58 -9.40 22.46
CA VAL A 176 14.33 -8.34 23.14
C VAL A 176 14.47 -7.15 22.21
N LYS A 177 14.32 -5.94 22.76
CA LYS A 177 14.51 -4.69 22.01
C LYS A 177 15.94 -4.60 21.48
N THR A 178 16.10 -4.76 20.18
CA THR A 178 17.40 -4.68 19.49
C THR A 178 17.26 -3.97 18.15
N ARG A 179 18.39 -3.51 17.59
CA ARG A 179 18.48 -3.01 16.22
C ARG A 179 19.39 -3.95 15.44
N LYS A 180 18.83 -5.03 14.90
CA LYS A 180 19.55 -6.05 14.14
C LYS A 180 18.65 -6.61 13.06
N THR A 181 19.25 -6.97 11.94
CA THR A 181 18.60 -7.82 10.94
C THR A 181 18.57 -9.26 11.45
N VAL A 182 17.44 -9.94 11.25
CA VAL A 182 17.30 -11.36 11.60
C VAL A 182 18.18 -12.22 10.69
N LYS A 183 18.62 -13.37 11.19
CA LYS A 183 19.50 -14.27 10.42
C LYS A 183 18.81 -14.85 9.17
N SER A 184 17.49 -15.04 9.22
CA SER A 184 16.70 -15.55 8.09
C SER A 184 16.80 -14.67 6.83
N PHE A 185 17.15 -13.39 6.98
CA PHE A 185 17.30 -12.44 5.86
C PHE A 185 18.72 -12.44 5.26
N SER A 186 19.63 -13.32 5.70
CA SER A 186 21.04 -13.31 5.25
C SER A 186 21.29 -13.95 3.89
N GLU A 187 20.27 -14.52 3.26
CA GLU A 187 20.35 -15.08 1.91
C GLU A 187 20.06 -13.96 0.88
N HIS A 188 20.94 -13.81 -0.12
CA HIS A 188 20.91 -12.66 -1.04
C HIS A 188 21.00 -13.03 -2.53
N PHE A 189 21.24 -14.30 -2.87
CA PHE A 189 21.66 -14.71 -4.22
C PHE A 189 20.74 -15.77 -4.85
N LEU A 190 20.11 -16.62 -4.05
CA LEU A 190 19.33 -17.74 -4.58
C LEU A 190 18.16 -17.25 -5.45
N GLN A 191 17.41 -16.26 -4.98
CA GLN A 191 16.29 -15.75 -5.77
C GLN A 191 16.74 -14.90 -6.98
N ALA A 192 17.87 -14.20 -6.90
CA ALA A 192 18.44 -13.56 -8.08
C ALA A 192 18.82 -14.60 -9.16
N ARG A 193 19.37 -15.74 -8.73
CA ARG A 193 19.66 -16.87 -9.62
C ARG A 193 18.39 -17.54 -10.15
N LEU A 194 17.37 -17.70 -9.31
CA LEU A 194 16.05 -18.23 -9.72
C LEU A 194 15.45 -17.36 -10.82
N PHE A 195 15.42 -16.04 -10.62
CA PHE A 195 14.93 -15.08 -11.62
C PHE A 195 15.71 -15.20 -12.92
N TRP A 196 17.05 -15.14 -12.86
CA TRP A 196 17.91 -15.28 -14.05
C TRP A 196 17.63 -16.58 -14.80
N ASN A 197 17.54 -17.71 -14.10
CA ASN A 197 17.32 -19.02 -14.73
C ASN A 197 15.96 -19.11 -15.43
N SER A 198 14.96 -18.37 -14.93
CA SER A 198 13.58 -18.35 -15.46
C SER A 198 13.42 -17.49 -16.72
N MET A 199 14.41 -16.64 -17.04
CA MET A 199 14.39 -15.79 -18.23
C MET A 199 14.65 -16.57 -19.53
N THR A 200 13.95 -16.17 -20.59
CA THR A 200 14.25 -16.59 -21.96
C THR A 200 15.63 -16.11 -22.40
N LYS A 201 16.13 -16.66 -23.52
CA LYS A 201 17.43 -16.25 -24.07
C LYS A 201 17.49 -14.74 -24.39
N VAL A 202 16.43 -14.20 -24.99
CA VAL A 202 16.37 -12.78 -25.39
C VAL A 202 16.34 -11.88 -24.15
N GLU A 203 15.59 -12.25 -23.12
CA GLU A 203 15.57 -11.49 -21.85
C GLU A 203 16.93 -11.50 -21.14
N LYS A 204 17.65 -12.63 -21.16
CA LYS A 204 19.03 -12.71 -20.64
C LYS A 204 19.99 -11.79 -21.38
N GLU A 205 19.87 -11.71 -22.70
CA GLU A 205 20.65 -10.78 -23.53
C GLU A 205 20.33 -9.31 -23.17
N HIS A 206 19.05 -8.96 -22.99
CA HIS A 206 18.65 -7.63 -22.53
C HIS A 206 19.18 -7.28 -21.13
N ILE A 207 19.08 -8.21 -20.18
CA ILE A 207 19.60 -8.02 -18.82
C ILE A 207 21.12 -7.78 -18.87
N THR A 208 21.83 -8.58 -19.65
CA THR A 208 23.29 -8.44 -19.83
C THR A 208 23.63 -7.08 -20.44
N GLY A 209 22.95 -6.69 -21.52
CA GLY A 209 23.14 -5.40 -22.17
C GLY A 209 22.84 -4.21 -21.24
N ALA A 210 21.81 -4.32 -20.39
CA ALA A 210 21.50 -3.30 -19.39
C ALA A 210 22.59 -3.16 -18.33
N PHE A 211 23.12 -4.27 -17.81
CA PHE A 211 24.26 -4.23 -16.87
C PHE A 211 25.51 -3.64 -17.52
N SER A 212 25.86 -4.05 -18.74
CA SER A 212 26.99 -3.48 -19.48
C SER A 212 26.84 -1.97 -19.64
N PHE A 213 25.66 -1.50 -20.09
CA PHE A 213 25.40 -0.08 -20.28
C PHE A 213 25.54 0.73 -18.97
N GLN A 214 25.06 0.21 -17.84
CA GLN A 214 25.13 0.92 -16.56
C GLN A 214 26.53 0.93 -15.97
N LEU A 215 27.33 -0.14 -16.16
CA LEU A 215 28.69 -0.26 -15.63
C LEU A 215 29.76 0.40 -16.49
N GLU A 216 29.47 0.69 -17.76
CA GLU A 216 30.35 1.44 -18.67
C GLU A 216 30.36 2.96 -18.41
N ARG A 217 29.54 3.45 -17.47
CA ARG A 217 29.54 4.84 -16.98
C ARG A 217 30.46 5.01 -15.78
#